data_AF-A0A2X2XTZ1-F1
#
_entry.id   AF-A0A2X2XTZ1-F1
#
_cell.length_a   1.000
_cell.length_b   1.000
_cell.length_c   1.000
_cell.angle_alpha   90.00
_cell.angle_beta   90.00
_cell.angle_gamma   90.00
#
_symmetry.space_group_name_H-M   'P 1'
#
loop_
_entity.id
_entity.type
_entity.pdbx_description
1 polymer ?
#
loop_
_entity_poly.entity_id
_entity_poly.type
_entity_poly.pdbx_seq_one_letter_code
_entity_poly.pdbx_strand_id
1 'polypeptide(L)'
;MQQIDFYMVDAFSTATFGGNAAAVCPLTEWLPDETLLKMSKQHNQSETAFFVPNENGFELRWFTTQGEINLCGHATLAAAHVIFEHLDYPGATIHFDTRFVGPLTVARSGEWLTLDFPAWETEPVVPPSLLLETLGITECKEVRVARDYMVVLDNQRQVEALRPNINAMLPLGKMVCITAPGEEKYDFVSRFFCPGEAVAEDPRYRFST
;
A
#
# COMPACT_ATOMS: atom_id res chain seq x y z
N MET A 1 -6.74 12.32 30.62
CA MET A 1 -6.67 12.40 29.15
C MET A 1 -5.34 11.77 28.77
N GLN A 2 -5.34 10.70 27.97
CA GLN A 2 -4.10 10.08 27.50
C GLN A 2 -3.58 10.90 26.32
N GLN A 3 -2.30 11.25 26.35
CA GLN A 3 -1.64 11.96 25.25
C GLN A 3 -0.93 10.92 24.38
N ILE A 4 -1.12 11.02 23.07
CA ILE A 4 -0.53 10.13 22.07
C ILE A 4 0.09 11.02 21.00
N ASP A 5 1.34 10.75 20.66
CA ASP A 5 2.02 11.48 19.61
C ASP A 5 1.45 11.10 18.24
N PHE A 6 1.41 12.09 17.35
CA PHE A 6 0.83 11.97 16.03
C PHE A 6 1.77 12.59 15.00
N TYR A 7 2.10 11.82 13.98
CA TYR A 7 2.91 12.24 12.86
C TYR A 7 2.11 12.06 11.57
N MET A 8 2.20 13.03 10.67
CA MET A 8 1.70 12.92 9.31
C MET A 8 2.90 12.84 8.37
N VAL A 9 3.03 11.75 7.63
CA VAL A 9 4.20 11.49 6.80
C VAL A 9 3.78 11.17 5.38
N ASP A 10 4.35 11.90 4.42
CA ASP A 10 4.17 11.71 2.98
C ASP A 10 5.20 10.68 2.45
N ALA A 11 4.82 9.40 2.41
CA ALA A 11 5.69 8.35 1.87
C ALA A 11 5.88 8.50 0.35
N PHE A 12 7.05 8.09 -0.18
CA PHE A 12 7.42 8.20 -1.60
C PHE A 12 7.50 9.64 -2.14
N SER A 13 7.79 10.62 -1.28
CA SER A 13 7.96 12.01 -1.68
C SER A 13 9.17 12.65 -1.02
N THR A 14 9.82 13.57 -1.73
CA THR A 14 10.85 14.48 -1.18
C THR A 14 10.29 15.88 -0.90
N ALA A 15 8.99 16.10 -1.12
CA ALA A 15 8.29 17.37 -0.91
C ALA A 15 6.98 17.15 -0.16
N THR A 16 6.55 18.15 0.61
CA THR A 16 5.25 18.14 1.28
C THR A 16 4.11 18.15 0.28
N PHE A 17 3.00 17.48 0.61
CA PHE A 17 1.82 17.31 -0.25
C PHE A 17 2.07 16.48 -1.51
N GLY A 18 3.15 15.69 -1.54
CA GLY A 18 3.42 14.67 -2.55
C GLY A 18 3.24 13.26 -1.98
N GLY A 19 3.33 12.23 -2.82
CA GLY A 19 3.37 10.84 -2.35
C GLY A 19 2.08 10.34 -1.66
N ASN A 20 2.22 9.44 -0.69
CA ASN A 20 1.13 8.86 0.10
C ASN A 20 1.20 9.23 1.58
N ALA A 21 0.30 10.13 2.00
CA ALA A 21 0.17 10.53 3.39
C ALA A 21 -0.35 9.36 4.24
N ALA A 22 0.39 9.05 5.30
CA ALA A 22 -0.07 8.16 6.36
C ALA A 22 0.02 8.87 7.71
N ALA A 23 -1.00 8.65 8.53
CA ALA A 23 -0.93 8.97 9.94
C ALA A 23 -0.11 7.91 10.66
N VAL A 24 0.78 8.32 11.57
CA VAL A 24 1.62 7.41 12.36
C VAL A 24 1.51 7.78 13.83
N CYS A 25 1.17 6.78 14.66
CA CYS A 25 1.01 6.94 16.10
C CYS A 25 1.89 5.93 16.85
N PRO A 26 3.03 6.38 17.41
CA PRO A 26 3.81 5.59 18.35
C PRO A 26 3.00 5.36 19.63
N LEU A 27 2.93 4.11 20.09
CA LEU A 27 2.25 3.71 21.31
C LEU A 27 3.23 3.00 22.25
N THR A 28 2.99 3.08 23.56
CA THR A 28 3.76 2.32 24.57
C THR A 28 3.16 0.95 24.85
N GLU A 29 1.86 0.79 24.58
CA GLU A 29 1.11 -0.45 24.73
C GLU A 29 -0.08 -0.43 23.76
N TRP A 30 -0.62 -1.60 23.44
CA TRP A 30 -1.78 -1.69 22.55
C TRP A 30 -3.05 -1.16 23.20
N LEU A 31 -3.69 -0.23 22.51
CA LEU A 31 -5.04 0.22 22.83
C LEU A 31 -6.08 -0.78 22.27
N PRO A 32 -7.31 -0.79 22.83
CA PRO A 32 -8.39 -1.59 22.26
C PRO A 32 -8.64 -1.27 20.78
N ASP A 33 -8.96 -2.28 19.97
CA ASP A 33 -9.19 -2.14 18.53
C ASP A 33 -10.24 -1.07 18.20
N GLU A 34 -11.29 -0.94 19.02
CA GLU A 34 -12.29 0.11 18.87
C GLU A 34 -11.73 1.53 19.03
N THR A 35 -10.73 1.70 19.90
CA THR A 35 -10.05 2.98 20.11
C THR A 35 -9.16 3.31 18.92
N LEU A 36 -8.37 2.34 18.45
CA LEU A 36 -7.54 2.50 17.25
C LEU A 36 -8.37 2.85 16.02
N LEU A 37 -9.53 2.20 15.85
CA LEU A 37 -10.47 2.51 14.78
C LEU A 37 -11.08 3.91 14.93
N LYS A 38 -11.46 4.33 16.14
CA LYS A 38 -11.95 5.70 16.39
C LYS A 38 -10.90 6.75 16.07
N MET A 39 -9.64 6.51 16.45
CA MET A 39 -8.52 7.39 16.10
C MET A 39 -8.34 7.47 14.58
N SER A 40 -8.31 6.33 13.89
CA SER A 40 -8.15 6.27 12.43
C SER A 40 -9.28 7.00 11.69
N LYS A 41 -10.52 6.87 12.17
CA LYS A 41 -11.67 7.66 11.67
C LYS A 41 -11.49 9.15 11.90
N GLN A 42 -10.93 9.56 13.04
CA GLN A 42 -10.68 10.95 13.37
C GLN A 42 -9.53 11.56 12.56
N HIS A 43 -8.48 10.78 12.26
CA HIS A 43 -7.36 11.22 11.41
C HIS A 43 -7.78 11.42 9.94
N ASN A 44 -8.77 10.63 9.48
CA ASN A 44 -9.35 10.70 8.15
C ASN A 44 -8.30 10.68 7.02
N GLN A 45 -7.28 9.84 7.19
CA GLN A 45 -6.29 9.50 6.16
C GLN A 45 -6.65 8.15 5.52
N SER A 46 -6.01 7.83 4.39
CA SER A 46 -6.15 6.51 3.77
C SER A 46 -5.82 5.41 4.77
N GLU A 47 -4.69 5.53 5.47
CA GLU A 47 -4.26 4.61 6.51
C GLU A 47 -3.64 5.33 7.72
N THR A 48 -3.86 4.74 8.90
CA THR A 48 -3.13 5.06 10.13
C THR A 48 -2.29 3.84 10.54
N ALA A 49 -0.99 4.04 10.69
CA ALA A 49 -0.07 3.08 11.28
C ALA A 49 0.06 3.31 12.79
N PHE A 50 -0.09 2.25 13.56
CA PHE A 50 0.20 2.22 14.98
C PHE A 50 1.31 1.22 15.24
N PHE A 51 2.27 1.58 16.09
CA PHE A 51 3.31 0.64 16.48
C PHE A 51 3.62 0.71 17.97
N VAL A 52 4.06 -0.42 18.51
CA VAL A 52 4.47 -0.59 19.92
C VAL A 52 5.85 -1.25 19.94
N PRO A 53 6.80 -0.81 20.78
CA PRO A 53 8.11 -1.47 20.91
C PRO A 53 7.96 -2.92 21.40
N ASN A 54 8.79 -3.83 20.90
CA ASN A 54 8.91 -5.19 21.40
C ASN A 54 10.39 -5.58 21.61
N GLU A 55 10.67 -6.84 21.96
CA GLU A 55 12.05 -7.29 22.26
C GLU A 55 13.01 -7.16 21.07
N ASN A 56 12.51 -7.26 19.83
CA ASN A 56 13.33 -7.35 18.62
C ASN A 56 13.17 -6.14 17.67
N GLY A 57 12.35 -5.16 18.04
CA GLY A 57 11.95 -4.06 17.16
C GLY A 57 10.60 -3.51 17.59
N PHE A 58 9.60 -3.63 16.71
CA PHE A 58 8.26 -3.09 16.94
C PHE A 58 7.19 -4.04 16.44
N GLU A 59 6.04 -4.06 17.10
CA GLU A 59 4.82 -4.58 16.51
C GLU A 59 4.13 -3.48 15.71
N LEU A 60 3.57 -3.79 14.54
CA LEU A 60 2.96 -2.83 13.63
C LEU A 60 1.56 -3.26 13.19
N ARG A 61 0.62 -2.33 13.25
CA ARG A 61 -0.77 -2.51 12.81
C ARG A 61 -1.22 -1.33 11.95
N TRP A 62 -2.08 -1.59 10.98
CA TRP A 62 -2.59 -0.58 10.05
C TRP A 62 -4.11 -0.58 10.06
N PHE A 63 -4.68 0.61 10.10
CA PHE A 63 -6.12 0.80 10.09
C PHE A 63 -6.51 1.78 8.98
N THR A 64 -7.56 1.44 8.24
CA THR A 64 -8.33 2.41 7.47
C THR A 64 -9.42 3.02 8.35
N THR A 65 -10.24 3.89 7.77
CA THR A 65 -11.46 4.38 8.45
C THR A 65 -12.51 3.28 8.65
N GLN A 66 -12.37 2.12 8.01
CA GLN A 66 -13.33 1.01 8.08
C GLN A 66 -12.89 -0.14 8.99
N GLY A 67 -11.58 -0.37 9.13
CA GLY A 67 -11.08 -1.46 9.95
C GLY A 67 -9.58 -1.67 9.84
N GLU A 68 -9.09 -2.68 10.55
CA GLU A 68 -7.70 -3.15 10.44
C GLU A 68 -7.50 -3.83 9.07
N ILE A 69 -6.35 -3.55 8.44
CA ILE A 69 -5.95 -4.19 7.19
C ILE A 69 -4.70 -5.04 7.39
N ASN A 70 -4.51 -6.02 6.52
CA ASN A 70 -3.45 -7.02 6.70
C ASN A 70 -2.05 -6.48 6.41
N LEU A 71 -1.93 -5.51 5.51
CA LEU A 71 -0.63 -5.01 5.03
C LEU A 71 -0.77 -3.66 4.34
N CYS A 72 0.14 -2.74 4.67
CA CYS A 72 0.23 -1.45 3.99
C CYS A 72 1.68 -0.96 3.88
N GLY A 73 2.21 -0.88 2.66
CA GLY A 73 3.63 -0.54 2.44
C GLY A 73 3.99 0.88 2.78
N HIS A 74 3.24 1.84 2.24
CA HIS A 74 3.55 3.25 2.43
C HIS A 74 3.42 3.66 3.91
N ALA A 75 2.43 3.12 4.62
CA ALA A 75 2.25 3.36 6.05
C ALA A 75 3.36 2.67 6.89
N THR A 76 3.89 1.53 6.43
CA THR A 76 5.09 0.91 7.03
C THR A 76 6.34 1.78 6.83
N LEU A 77 6.55 2.32 5.63
CA LEU A 77 7.66 3.24 5.36
C LEU A 77 7.53 4.55 6.16
N ALA A 78 6.31 5.07 6.28
CA ALA A 78 6.01 6.22 7.13
C ALA A 78 6.33 5.94 8.61
N ALA A 79 5.93 4.77 9.13
CA ALA A 79 6.27 4.36 10.49
C ALA A 79 7.79 4.23 10.70
N ALA A 80 8.49 3.59 9.75
CA ALA A 80 9.94 3.48 9.79
C ALA A 80 10.63 4.85 9.75
N HIS A 81 10.14 5.78 8.92
CA HIS A 81 10.65 7.15 8.88
C HIS A 81 10.52 7.84 10.24
N VAL A 82 9.35 7.75 10.91
CA VAL A 82 9.18 8.31 12.26
C VAL A 82 10.15 7.68 13.25
N ILE A 83 10.35 6.36 13.19
CA ILE A 83 11.27 5.66 14.10
C ILE A 83 12.72 6.13 13.87
N PHE A 84 13.17 6.24 12.62
CA PHE A 84 14.53 6.65 12.29
C PHE A 84 14.81 8.13 12.58
N GLU A 85 13.85 9.02 12.32
CA GLU A 85 14.07 10.47 12.34
C GLU A 85 13.56 11.15 13.62
N HIS A 86 12.68 10.51 14.39
CA HIS A 86 12.06 11.12 15.57
C HIS A 86 12.22 10.32 16.86
N LEU A 87 12.61 9.04 16.80
CA LEU A 87 12.74 8.18 17.99
C LEU A 87 14.17 7.70 18.27
N ASP A 88 15.17 8.38 17.71
CA ASP A 88 16.61 8.12 17.92
C ASP A 88 17.02 6.65 17.75
N TYR A 89 16.38 5.94 16.80
CA TYR A 89 16.63 4.51 16.61
C TYR A 89 18.08 4.26 16.14
N PRO A 90 18.87 3.47 16.88
CA PRO A 90 20.32 3.36 16.65
C PRO A 90 20.69 2.42 15.49
N GLY A 91 19.77 1.55 15.08
CA GLY A 91 20.01 0.56 14.03
C GLY A 91 19.88 1.15 12.63
N ALA A 92 20.38 0.42 11.64
CA ALA A 92 20.10 0.67 10.22
C ALA A 92 18.89 -0.11 9.71
N THR A 93 18.37 -1.04 10.51
CA THR A 93 17.31 -1.96 10.13
C THR A 93 16.29 -2.03 11.25
N ILE A 94 15.02 -1.83 10.91
CA ILE A 94 13.87 -1.99 11.80
C ILE A 94 13.18 -3.32 11.46
N HIS A 95 12.88 -4.11 12.49
CA HIS A 95 12.03 -5.28 12.38
C HIS A 95 10.63 -4.96 12.88
N PHE A 96 9.63 -5.28 12.06
CA PHE A 96 8.22 -5.16 12.37
C PHE A 96 7.58 -6.54 12.47
N ASP A 97 7.03 -6.86 13.63
CA ASP A 97 6.13 -8.00 13.78
C ASP A 97 4.70 -7.56 13.45
N THR A 98 4.07 -8.27 12.52
CA THR A 98 2.74 -7.92 12.03
C THR A 98 1.77 -9.07 12.28
N ARG A 99 0.49 -8.72 12.50
CA ARG A 99 -0.52 -9.70 12.91
C ARG A 99 -0.86 -10.74 11.85
N PHE A 100 -0.80 -10.39 10.56
CA PHE A 100 -1.39 -11.19 9.48
C PHE A 100 -0.42 -11.65 8.40
N VAL A 101 0.68 -10.93 8.16
CA VAL A 101 1.60 -11.24 7.04
C VAL A 101 2.99 -11.67 7.49
N GLY A 102 3.22 -11.78 8.81
CA GLY A 102 4.50 -12.17 9.38
C GLY A 102 5.46 -10.99 9.55
N PRO A 103 6.76 -11.26 9.75
CA PRO A 103 7.74 -10.22 9.96
C PRO A 103 7.98 -9.40 8.69
N LEU A 104 8.16 -8.10 8.85
CA LEU A 104 8.63 -7.17 7.83
C LEU A 104 9.90 -6.49 8.31
N THR A 105 10.72 -6.05 7.38
CA THR A 105 12.00 -5.42 7.61
C THR A 105 12.09 -4.14 6.79
N VAL A 106 12.42 -3.03 7.45
CA VAL A 106 12.77 -1.79 6.77
C VAL A 106 14.22 -1.44 7.04
N ALA A 107 15.03 -1.40 5.99
CA ALA A 107 16.42 -0.97 6.05
C ALA A 107 16.58 0.46 5.56
N ARG A 108 17.38 1.27 6.27
CA ARG A 108 17.78 2.61 5.84
C ARG A 108 19.16 2.57 5.19
N SER A 109 19.28 3.20 4.03
CA SER A 109 20.54 3.42 3.33
C SER A 109 20.63 4.86 2.84
N GLY A 110 21.30 5.72 3.61
CA GLY A 110 21.23 7.17 3.42
C GLY A 110 19.80 7.67 3.57
N GLU A 111 19.31 8.39 2.55
CA GLU A 111 17.94 8.93 2.49
C GLU A 111 16.90 7.87 2.07
N TRP A 112 17.33 6.67 1.67
CA TRP A 112 16.42 5.63 1.15
C TRP A 112 15.98 4.68 2.25
N LEU A 113 14.69 4.35 2.23
CA LEU A 113 14.12 3.26 2.99
C LEU A 113 13.72 2.12 2.05
N THR A 114 14.17 0.91 2.36
CA THR A 114 13.84 -0.31 1.62
C THR A 114 13.00 -1.21 2.50
N LEU A 115 11.75 -1.45 2.08
CA LEU A 115 10.84 -2.40 2.69
C LEU A 115 10.90 -3.73 1.93
N ASP A 116 11.06 -4.84 2.64
CA ASP A 116 10.84 -6.17 2.07
C ASP A 116 9.35 -6.54 2.13
N PHE A 117 8.85 -7.10 1.03
CA PHE A 117 7.52 -7.69 0.99
C PHE A 117 7.60 -9.17 0.68
N PRO A 118 6.68 -9.98 1.22
CA PRO A 118 6.57 -11.36 0.79
C PRO A 118 6.23 -11.37 -0.71
N ALA A 119 7.04 -12.10 -1.49
CA ALA A 119 6.72 -12.36 -2.88
C ALA A 119 5.50 -13.29 -2.94
N TRP A 120 4.39 -12.79 -3.48
CA TRP A 120 3.23 -13.62 -3.76
C TRP A 120 3.35 -14.26 -5.13
N GLU A 121 3.30 -15.59 -5.16
CA GLU A 121 3.20 -16.32 -6.41
C GLU A 121 1.83 -16.06 -7.04
N THR A 122 1.83 -15.84 -8.36
CA THR A 122 0.62 -15.64 -9.15
C THR A 122 0.51 -16.76 -10.16
N GLU A 123 -0.72 -17.10 -10.56
CA GLU A 123 -0.98 -18.14 -11.56
C GLU A 123 -1.61 -17.52 -12.82
N PRO A 124 -1.22 -17.98 -14.03
CA PRO A 124 -1.87 -17.53 -15.26
C PRO A 124 -3.32 -18.02 -15.30
N VAL A 125 -4.23 -17.17 -15.76
CA VAL A 125 -5.67 -17.48 -15.82
C VAL A 125 -6.27 -16.96 -17.12
N VAL A 126 -7.32 -17.64 -17.60
CA VAL A 126 -8.16 -17.09 -18.67
C VAL A 126 -8.96 -15.93 -18.09
N PRO A 127 -8.86 -14.70 -18.64
CA PRO A 127 -9.54 -13.55 -18.07
C PRO A 127 -11.06 -13.75 -18.09
N PRO A 128 -11.77 -13.47 -16.99
CA PRO A 128 -13.23 -13.34 -17.03
C PRO A 128 -13.62 -12.27 -18.05
N SER A 129 -14.64 -12.52 -18.87
CA SER A 129 -15.07 -11.53 -19.89
C SER A 129 -15.38 -10.17 -19.29
N LEU A 130 -15.94 -10.15 -18.08
CA LEU A 130 -16.22 -8.94 -17.32
C LEU A 130 -14.95 -8.11 -17.02
N LEU A 131 -13.80 -8.75 -16.80
CA LEU A 131 -12.55 -8.04 -16.51
C LEU A 131 -12.12 -7.17 -17.71
N LEU A 132 -12.11 -7.73 -18.91
CA LEU A 132 -11.72 -6.99 -20.12
C LEU A 132 -12.77 -5.93 -20.50
N GLU A 133 -14.05 -6.28 -20.40
CA GLU A 133 -15.18 -5.37 -20.64
C GLU A 133 -15.11 -4.13 -19.74
N THR A 134 -14.89 -4.33 -18.44
CA THR A 134 -14.82 -3.24 -17.47
C THR A 134 -13.57 -2.38 -17.62
N LEU A 135 -12.49 -2.93 -18.17
CA LEU A 135 -11.29 -2.19 -18.55
C LEU A 135 -11.46 -1.43 -19.88
N GLY A 136 -12.47 -1.78 -20.68
CA GLY A 136 -12.69 -1.19 -22.00
C GLY A 136 -11.70 -1.69 -23.05
N ILE A 137 -11.17 -2.91 -22.88
CA ILE A 137 -10.20 -3.54 -23.80
C ILE A 137 -10.75 -4.87 -24.31
N THR A 138 -10.27 -5.30 -25.47
CA THR A 138 -10.62 -6.60 -26.07
C THR A 138 -9.52 -7.63 -25.93
N GLU A 139 -8.27 -7.17 -25.79
CA GLU A 139 -7.07 -8.01 -25.75
C GLU A 139 -6.11 -7.49 -24.68
N CYS A 140 -5.38 -8.43 -24.09
CA CYS A 140 -4.27 -8.19 -23.18
C CYS A 140 -3.20 -9.27 -23.42
N LYS A 141 -1.97 -9.01 -23.01
CA LYS A 141 -0.86 -9.95 -23.20
C LYS A 141 -0.98 -11.17 -22.29
N GLU A 142 -1.35 -10.95 -21.04
CA GLU A 142 -1.50 -12.01 -20.03
C GLU A 142 -2.41 -11.52 -18.90
N VAL A 143 -3.15 -12.43 -18.29
CA VAL A 143 -3.79 -12.20 -16.98
C VAL A 143 -3.31 -13.25 -16.00
N ARG A 144 -2.93 -12.77 -14.81
CA ARG A 144 -2.54 -13.60 -13.68
C ARG A 144 -3.43 -13.29 -12.48
N VAL A 145 -3.53 -14.23 -11.55
CA VAL A 145 -4.33 -14.08 -10.33
C VAL A 145 -3.57 -14.55 -9.11
N ALA A 146 -3.73 -13.80 -8.01
CA ALA A 146 -3.42 -14.22 -6.65
C ALA A 146 -4.47 -13.60 -5.70
N ARG A 147 -4.05 -12.70 -4.80
CA ARG A 147 -4.96 -11.84 -4.05
C ARG A 147 -5.84 -11.02 -5.01
N ASP A 148 -5.17 -10.37 -5.97
CA ASP A 148 -5.75 -9.45 -6.96
C ASP A 148 -5.53 -10.00 -8.38
N TYR A 149 -6.26 -9.47 -9.35
CA TYR A 149 -5.94 -9.72 -10.77
C TYR A 149 -4.77 -8.85 -11.19
N MET A 150 -3.85 -9.40 -11.97
CA MET A 150 -2.80 -8.67 -12.65
C MET A 150 -2.96 -8.82 -14.16
N VAL A 151 -3.23 -7.71 -14.85
CA VAL A 151 -3.40 -7.66 -16.30
C VAL A 151 -2.16 -7.03 -16.91
N VAL A 152 -1.46 -7.77 -17.76
CA VAL A 152 -0.27 -7.32 -18.47
C VAL A 152 -0.68 -6.80 -19.85
N LEU A 153 -0.35 -5.55 -20.14
CA LEU A 153 -0.52 -4.92 -21.46
C LEU A 153 0.84 -4.84 -22.17
N ASP A 154 0.82 -4.47 -23.45
CA ASP A 154 2.03 -4.46 -24.28
C ASP A 154 2.93 -3.26 -23.99
N ASN A 155 2.36 -2.11 -23.63
CA ASN A 155 3.12 -0.87 -23.43
C ASN A 155 2.43 0.12 -22.49
N GLN A 156 3.24 1.06 -21.98
CA GLN A 156 2.81 2.15 -21.11
C GLN A 156 1.62 2.96 -21.66
N ARG A 157 1.57 3.22 -22.98
CA ARG A 157 0.48 4.02 -23.58
C ARG A 157 -0.88 3.38 -23.42
N GLN A 158 -0.97 2.05 -23.50
CA GLN A 158 -2.22 1.33 -23.24
C GLN A 158 -2.68 1.52 -21.78
N VAL A 159 -1.76 1.41 -20.82
CA VAL A 159 -2.04 1.62 -19.39
C VAL A 159 -2.58 3.04 -19.13
N GLU A 160 -1.97 4.05 -19.74
CA GLU A 160 -2.37 5.45 -19.62
C GLU A 160 -3.72 5.76 -20.30
N ALA A 161 -4.01 5.09 -21.42
CA ALA A 161 -5.23 5.26 -22.18
C ALA A 161 -6.47 4.62 -21.52
N LEU A 162 -6.28 3.66 -20.62
CA LEU A 162 -7.40 2.96 -19.95
C LEU A 162 -8.36 3.95 -19.26
N ARG A 163 -9.66 3.71 -19.46
CA ARG A 163 -10.78 4.41 -18.81
C ARG A 163 -11.74 3.37 -18.22
N PRO A 164 -11.35 2.70 -17.14
CA PRO A 164 -12.11 1.58 -16.59
C PRO A 164 -13.43 2.03 -15.97
N ASN A 165 -14.45 1.18 -16.10
CA ASN A 165 -15.67 1.27 -15.30
C ASN A 165 -15.47 0.49 -13.99
N ILE A 166 -14.87 1.16 -13.00
CA ILE A 166 -14.48 0.54 -11.72
C ILE A 166 -15.69 0.03 -10.93
N ASN A 167 -16.84 0.71 -11.01
CA ASN A 167 -18.07 0.23 -10.36
C ASN A 167 -18.57 -1.09 -10.96
N ALA A 168 -18.42 -1.28 -12.27
CA ALA A 168 -18.79 -2.52 -12.93
C ALA A 168 -17.82 -3.68 -12.62
N MET A 169 -16.66 -3.42 -12.00
CA MET A 169 -15.71 -4.44 -11.55
C MET A 169 -16.13 -5.10 -10.21
N LEU A 170 -17.10 -4.54 -9.48
CA LEU A 170 -17.55 -5.09 -8.18
C LEU A 170 -17.83 -6.61 -8.20
N PRO A 171 -18.49 -7.19 -9.24
CA PRO A 171 -18.75 -8.62 -9.29
C PRO A 171 -17.50 -9.50 -9.46
N LEU A 172 -16.34 -8.94 -9.81
CA LEU A 172 -15.08 -9.69 -9.88
C LEU A 172 -14.61 -10.15 -8.50
N GLY A 173 -15.05 -9.47 -7.42
CA GLY A 173 -14.69 -9.80 -6.03
C GLY A 173 -13.20 -9.65 -5.71
N LYS A 174 -12.44 -8.95 -6.56
CA LYS A 174 -10.99 -8.74 -6.45
C LYS A 174 -10.60 -7.34 -6.94
N MET A 175 -9.50 -6.81 -6.43
CA MET A 175 -8.87 -5.61 -6.98
C MET A 175 -8.14 -5.96 -8.29
N VAL A 176 -7.82 -4.94 -9.08
CA VAL A 176 -7.23 -5.12 -10.41
C VAL A 176 -5.99 -4.25 -10.55
N CYS A 177 -4.84 -4.90 -10.68
CA CYS A 177 -3.57 -4.29 -11.08
C CYS A 177 -3.40 -4.40 -12.60
N ILE A 178 -3.10 -3.29 -13.26
CA ILE A 178 -2.69 -3.25 -14.66
C ILE A 178 -1.21 -2.92 -14.69
N THR A 179 -0.44 -3.61 -15.53
CA THR A 179 0.98 -3.33 -15.71
C THR A 179 1.42 -3.46 -17.16
N ALA A 180 2.50 -2.79 -17.55
CA ALA A 180 3.16 -2.93 -18.83
C ALA A 180 4.63 -2.49 -18.73
N PRO A 181 5.50 -2.88 -19.69
CA PRO A 181 6.82 -2.30 -19.82
C PRO A 181 6.76 -0.77 -19.89
N GLY A 182 7.64 -0.12 -19.15
CA GLY A 182 7.76 1.33 -19.09
C GLY A 182 8.54 1.88 -20.28
N GLU A 183 8.41 3.18 -20.53
CA GLU A 183 9.24 3.92 -21.48
C GLU A 183 10.34 4.70 -20.76
N GLU A 184 11.49 4.86 -21.44
CA GLU A 184 12.67 5.64 -21.01
C GLU A 184 13.34 5.19 -19.70
N LYS A 185 12.86 5.73 -18.57
CA LYS A 185 13.51 5.70 -17.26
C LYS A 185 12.86 4.74 -16.26
N TYR A 186 11.86 3.99 -16.71
CA TYR A 186 11.06 3.09 -15.90
C TYR A 186 11.11 1.69 -16.50
N ASP A 187 11.38 0.67 -15.70
CA ASP A 187 11.32 -0.72 -16.17
C ASP A 187 9.87 -1.13 -16.47
N PHE A 188 8.92 -0.66 -15.67
CA PHE A 188 7.49 -0.91 -15.85
C PHE A 188 6.64 0.22 -15.29
N VAL A 189 5.37 0.27 -15.71
CA VAL A 189 4.34 1.15 -15.15
C VAL A 189 3.15 0.33 -14.71
N SER A 190 2.40 0.81 -13.72
CA SER A 190 1.19 0.13 -13.28
C SER A 190 0.03 1.07 -12.95
N ARG A 191 -1.16 0.52 -12.79
CA ARG A 191 -2.34 1.21 -12.22
C ARG A 191 -3.10 0.21 -11.36
N PHE A 192 -3.69 0.67 -10.27
CA PHE A 192 -4.36 -0.23 -9.33
C PHE A 192 -5.78 0.27 -9.04
N PHE A 193 -6.76 -0.58 -9.34
CA PHE A 193 -8.18 -0.28 -9.19
C PHE A 193 -8.76 -1.08 -8.02
N CYS A 194 -9.51 -0.38 -7.16
CA CYS A 194 -10.09 -0.91 -5.93
C CYS A 194 -11.63 -0.82 -5.97
N PRO A 195 -12.32 -1.78 -6.63
CA PRO A 195 -13.77 -1.75 -6.72
C PRO A 195 -14.42 -1.82 -5.34
N GLY A 196 -15.28 -0.85 -5.01
CA GLY A 196 -16.00 -0.81 -3.73
C GLY A 196 -15.28 -0.09 -2.59
N GLU A 197 -14.04 0.34 -2.80
CA GLU A 197 -13.31 1.16 -1.84
C GLU A 197 -13.63 2.65 -1.99
N ALA A 198 -13.35 3.42 -0.93
CA ALA A 198 -13.55 4.88 -0.92
C ALA A 198 -12.72 5.61 -1.99
N VAL A 199 -11.57 5.03 -2.34
CA VAL A 199 -10.69 5.49 -3.43
C VAL A 199 -10.70 4.42 -4.52
N ALA A 200 -11.42 4.70 -5.62
CA ALA A 200 -11.67 3.72 -6.67
C ALA A 200 -10.42 3.35 -7.49
N GLU A 201 -9.49 4.30 -7.65
CA GLU A 201 -8.18 4.10 -8.27
C GLU A 201 -7.11 4.65 -7.34
N ASP A 202 -6.12 3.83 -6.99
CA ASP A 202 -4.98 4.30 -6.22
C ASP A 202 -4.07 5.12 -7.15
N PRO A 203 -3.94 6.46 -6.94
CA PRO A 203 -3.23 7.33 -7.86
C PRO A 203 -1.72 7.06 -7.92
N ARG A 204 -1.18 6.18 -7.08
CA ARG A 204 0.26 6.09 -6.77
C ARG A 204 0.96 4.89 -7.39
N TYR A 205 0.22 3.94 -7.97
CA TYR A 205 0.81 2.85 -8.76
C TYR A 205 1.28 3.30 -10.16
N ARG A 206 1.05 4.56 -10.54
CA ARG A 206 1.20 5.08 -11.91
C ARG A 206 2.62 4.94 -12.49
N PHE A 207 3.67 4.99 -11.67
CA PHE A 207 5.06 4.88 -12.11
C PHE A 207 5.92 4.17 -11.05
N SER A 208 6.57 3.07 -11.42
CA SER A 208 7.56 2.37 -10.63
C SER A 208 8.92 2.49 -11.32
N THR A 209 9.93 2.95 -10.58
CA THR A 209 11.32 3.05 -11.02
C THR A 209 11.91 1.67 -11.27
#